data_AF-A0A914NHG7-F1
#
_entry.id   AF-A0A914NHG7-F1
#
_cell.length_a   1.000
_cell.length_b   1.000
_cell.length_c   1.000
_cell.angle_alpha   90.00
_cell.angle_beta   90.00
_cell.angle_gamma   90.00
#
_symmetry.space_group_name_H-M   'P 1'
#
loop_
_entity.id
_entity.type
_entity.pdbx_description
1 polymer ?
#
loop_
_entity_poly.entity_id
_entity_poly.type
_entity_poly.pdbx_seq_one_letter_code
_entity_poly.pdbx_strand_id
1 'polypeptide(L)'
;MSNSISRDGYKLQGPTLSVFKMVNSELSMRLDEKMRLIEKCHALEDAERKNMIKFAKENPADFNIFQEHLNSMVVRDKQILERRVINLELRERDFLDALVAEKARSSSVPQLEHKLQQCERLLANYETAQLRLDDD
;
A
#
# COMPACT_ATOMS: atom_id res chain seq x y z
N MET A 1 -26.25 -8.30 -8.96
CA MET A 1 -24.86 -8.32 -8.45
C MET A 1 -24.82 -7.49 -7.17
N SER A 2 -24.26 -8.01 -6.08
CA SER A 2 -24.35 -7.40 -4.74
C SER A 2 -23.42 -6.18 -4.61
N ASN A 3 -23.98 -5.01 -4.26
CA ASN A 3 -23.28 -3.72 -4.13
C ASN A 3 -22.77 -3.42 -2.71
N SER A 4 -22.50 -4.45 -1.90
CA SER A 4 -21.99 -4.26 -0.53
C SER A 4 -21.08 -5.39 -0.09
N ILE A 5 -19.98 -5.03 0.57
CA ILE A 5 -19.12 -5.96 1.31
C ILE A 5 -19.31 -5.66 2.80
N SER A 6 -19.60 -6.69 3.60
CA SER A 6 -19.71 -6.58 5.06
C SER A 6 -18.55 -7.36 5.70
N ARG A 7 -17.76 -6.70 6.55
CA ARG A 7 -16.75 -7.33 7.40
C ARG A 7 -16.76 -6.62 8.75
N ASP A 8 -16.81 -7.38 9.84
CA ASP A 8 -16.80 -6.88 11.24
C ASP A 8 -17.86 -5.81 11.56
N GLY A 9 -19.06 -5.95 11.02
CA GLY A 9 -20.19 -5.04 11.31
C GLY A 9 -20.23 -3.74 10.49
N TYR A 10 -19.23 -3.48 9.64
CA TYR A 10 -19.20 -2.30 8.78
C TYR A 10 -19.60 -2.66 7.33
N LYS A 11 -20.59 -1.93 6.78
CA LYS A 11 -21.00 -2.04 5.37
C LYS A 11 -20.36 -0.92 4.56
N LEU A 12 -19.44 -1.27 3.66
CA LEU A 12 -18.90 -0.33 2.67
C LEU A 12 -19.90 -0.21 1.50
N GLN A 13 -20.33 1.02 1.23
CA GLN A 13 -21.23 1.36 0.11
C GLN A 13 -20.74 2.63 -0.61
N GLY A 14 -21.21 2.84 -1.84
CA GLY A 14 -20.94 4.07 -2.60
C GLY A 14 -19.47 4.25 -3.01
N PRO A 15 -18.98 5.49 -3.12
CA PRO A 15 -17.61 5.82 -3.56
C PRO A 15 -16.51 5.17 -2.71
N THR A 16 -16.77 4.91 -1.44
CA THR A 16 -15.83 4.25 -0.52
C THR A 16 -15.62 2.78 -0.89
N LEU A 17 -16.65 2.11 -1.41
CA LEU A 17 -16.56 0.73 -1.90
C LEU A 17 -15.77 0.65 -3.22
N SER A 18 -15.90 1.64 -4.11
CA SER A 18 -15.12 1.67 -5.36
C SER A 18 -13.64 1.95 -5.10
N VAL A 19 -13.32 2.87 -4.19
CA VAL A 19 -11.92 3.10 -3.75
C VAL A 19 -11.34 1.85 -3.10
N PHE A 20 -12.08 1.19 -2.21
CA PHE A 20 -11.63 -0.06 -1.58
C PHE A 20 -11.34 -1.16 -2.62
N LYS A 21 -12.23 -1.34 -3.61
CA LYS A 21 -12.02 -2.32 -4.70
C LYS A 21 -10.81 -1.99 -5.56
N MET A 22 -10.61 -0.71 -5.88
CA MET A 22 -9.47 -0.25 -6.68
C MET A 22 -8.15 -0.46 -5.93
N VAL A 23 -8.09 -0.08 -4.65
CA VAL A 23 -6.92 -0.30 -3.79
C VAL A 23 -6.62 -1.79 -3.63
N ASN A 24 -7.65 -2.62 -3.43
CA ASN A 24 -7.46 -4.06 -3.30
C ASN A 24 -6.96 -4.70 -4.60
N SER A 25 -7.46 -4.25 -5.76
CA SER A 25 -6.98 -4.71 -7.07
C SER A 25 -5.50 -4.36 -7.30
N GLU A 26 -5.12 -3.12 -6.98
CA GLU A 26 -3.72 -2.65 -7.09
C GLU A 26 -2.79 -3.44 -6.14
N LEU A 27 -3.24 -3.70 -4.91
CA LEU A 27 -2.48 -4.50 -3.94
C LEU A 27 -2.30 -5.95 -4.39
N SER A 28 -3.34 -6.57 -4.94
CA SER A 28 -3.25 -7.93 -5.49
C SER A 28 -2.27 -7.99 -6.66
N MET A 29 -2.33 -7.05 -7.62
CA MET A 29 -1.38 -7.00 -8.73
C MET A 29 0.07 -6.86 -8.27
N ARG A 30 0.32 -6.05 -7.23
CA ARG A 30 1.66 -5.90 -6.65
C ARG A 30 2.12 -7.15 -5.91
N LEU A 31 1.21 -7.88 -5.26
CA LEU A 31 1.52 -9.14 -4.60
C LEU A 31 1.89 -10.21 -5.63
N ASP A 32 1.14 -10.31 -6.72
CA ASP A 32 1.40 -11.25 -7.81
C ASP A 32 2.77 -10.98 -8.46
N GLU A 33 3.11 -9.71 -8.71
CA GLU A 33 4.43 -9.35 -9.25
C GLU A 33 5.56 -9.66 -8.25
N LYS A 34 5.36 -9.45 -6.95
CA LYS A 34 6.34 -9.84 -5.92
C LYS A 34 6.56 -11.35 -5.91
N MET A 35 5.50 -12.15 -5.95
CA MET A 35 5.58 -13.60 -6.00
C MET A 35 6.33 -14.07 -7.25
N ARG A 36 6.04 -13.48 -8.42
CA ARG A 36 6.74 -13.76 -9.68
C ARG A 36 8.24 -13.45 -9.61
N LEU A 37 8.62 -12.35 -8.98
CA LEU A 37 10.02 -11.97 -8.79
C LEU A 37 10.75 -12.93 -7.84
N ILE A 38 10.08 -13.39 -6.79
CA ILE A 38 10.61 -14.41 -5.85
C ILE A 38 10.87 -15.73 -6.59
N GLU A 39 9.91 -16.20 -7.39
CA GLU A 39 10.08 -17.40 -8.21
C GLU A 39 11.25 -17.28 -9.20
N LYS A 40 11.41 -16.10 -9.81
CA LYS A 40 12.53 -15.83 -10.72
C LYS A 40 13.88 -15.83 -10.00
N CYS A 41 13.93 -15.33 -8.76
CA CYS A 41 15.15 -15.38 -7.94
C CYS A 41 15.52 -16.84 -7.62
N HIS A 42 14.56 -17.66 -7.18
CA HIS A 42 14.80 -19.08 -6.92
C HIS A 42 15.24 -19.85 -8.18
N ALA A 43 14.63 -19.56 -9.34
CA ALA A 43 15.03 -20.19 -10.60
C ALA A 43 16.47 -19.83 -11.01
N LEU A 44 16.91 -18.59 -10.76
CA LEU A 44 18.28 -18.15 -10.99
C LEU A 44 19.25 -18.82 -10.01
N GLU A 45 18.91 -18.86 -8.71
CA GLU A 45 19.71 -19.55 -7.69
C GLU A 45 19.93 -21.04 -8.03
N ASP A 46 18.90 -21.73 -8.53
CA ASP A 46 19.00 -23.14 -8.92
C ASP A 46 19.81 -23.36 -10.20
N ALA A 47 19.67 -22.47 -11.19
CA ALA A 47 20.47 -22.52 -12.42
C ALA A 47 21.96 -22.24 -12.13
N GLU A 48 22.24 -21.24 -11.29
CA GLU A 48 23.59 -20.90 -10.85
C GLU A 48 24.19 -22.02 -9.99
N ARG A 49 23.43 -22.59 -9.04
CA ARG A 49 23.87 -23.74 -8.24
C ARG A 49 24.24 -24.95 -9.12
N LYS A 50 23.45 -25.24 -10.15
CA LYS A 50 23.76 -26.32 -11.11
C LYS A 50 25.02 -26.03 -11.91
N ASN A 51 25.21 -24.79 -12.36
CA ASN A 51 26.41 -24.38 -13.07
C ASN A 51 27.65 -24.41 -12.18
N MET A 52 27.55 -23.96 -10.92
CA MET A 52 28.61 -24.07 -9.93
C MET A 52 29.03 -25.53 -9.69
N ILE A 53 28.06 -26.44 -9.52
CA ILE A 53 28.33 -27.87 -9.29
C ILE A 53 29.00 -28.49 -10.52
N LYS A 54 28.58 -28.11 -11.73
CA LYS A 54 29.21 -28.57 -12.98
C LYS A 54 30.65 -28.08 -13.08
N PHE A 55 30.89 -26.81 -12.82
CA PHE A 55 32.23 -26.21 -12.85
C PHE A 55 33.16 -26.75 -11.75
N ALA A 56 32.64 -26.97 -10.54
CA ALA A 56 33.40 -27.56 -9.43
C ALA A 56 33.88 -28.99 -9.73
N LYS A 57 33.12 -29.74 -10.54
CA LYS A 57 33.53 -31.06 -11.04
C LYS A 57 34.59 -30.97 -12.14
N GLU A 58 34.59 -29.91 -12.93
CA GLU A 58 35.49 -29.71 -14.06
C GLU A 58 36.83 -29.06 -13.64
N ASN A 59 36.87 -28.24 -12.57
CA ASN A 59 38.09 -27.58 -12.08
C ASN A 59 38.19 -27.60 -10.53
N PRO A 60 38.68 -28.70 -9.93
CA PRO A 60 38.75 -28.86 -8.47
C PRO A 60 39.76 -27.93 -7.78
N ALA A 61 40.80 -27.50 -8.51
CA ALA A 61 41.91 -26.70 -7.96
C ALA A 61 41.55 -25.22 -7.71
N ASP A 62 40.59 -24.69 -8.46
CA ASP A 62 40.16 -23.27 -8.40
C ASP A 62 38.85 -23.08 -7.60
N PHE A 63 38.32 -24.16 -7.01
CA PHE A 63 37.04 -24.17 -6.30
C PHE A 63 37.00 -23.14 -5.15
N ASN A 64 38.10 -22.96 -4.41
CA ASN A 64 38.17 -22.01 -3.30
C ASN A 64 38.05 -20.55 -3.75
N ILE A 65 38.71 -20.17 -4.87
CA ILE A 65 38.66 -18.81 -5.42
C ILE A 65 37.24 -18.50 -5.90
N PHE A 66 36.59 -19.49 -6.51
CA PHE A 66 35.21 -19.38 -6.96
C PHE A 66 34.22 -19.32 -5.79
N GLN A 67 34.43 -20.12 -4.74
CA GLN A 67 33.60 -20.12 -3.53
C GLN A 67 33.68 -18.78 -2.79
N GLU A 68 34.84 -18.15 -2.70
CA GLU A 68 34.98 -16.78 -2.16
C GLU A 68 34.26 -15.75 -3.02
N HIS A 69 34.38 -15.84 -4.34
CA HIS A 69 33.70 -14.91 -5.25
C HIS A 69 32.18 -15.01 -5.13
N LEU A 70 31.66 -16.23 -5.04
CA LEU A 70 30.23 -16.47 -4.90
C LEU A 70 29.71 -16.03 -3.53
N ASN A 71 30.44 -16.31 -2.46
CA ASN A 71 30.11 -15.81 -1.12
C ASN A 71 30.07 -14.27 -1.10
N SER A 72 30.99 -13.61 -1.79
CA SER A 72 31.00 -12.14 -1.92
C SER A 72 29.79 -11.61 -2.69
N MET A 73 29.39 -12.26 -3.79
CA MET A 73 28.18 -11.92 -4.54
C MET A 73 26.92 -12.09 -3.68
N VAL A 74 26.75 -13.25 -3.03
CA VAL A 74 25.58 -13.56 -2.19
C VAL A 74 25.45 -12.56 -1.04
N VAL A 75 26.56 -12.22 -0.36
CA VAL A 75 26.54 -11.22 0.71
C VAL A 75 26.14 -9.85 0.19
N ARG A 76 26.65 -9.44 -0.98
CA ARG A 76 26.31 -8.15 -1.60
C ARG A 76 24.84 -8.07 -1.98
N ASP A 77 24.31 -9.10 -2.64
CA ASP A 77 22.92 -9.13 -3.08
C ASP A 77 21.95 -9.22 -1.90
N LYS A 78 22.31 -9.99 -0.86
CA LYS A 78 21.60 -9.99 0.42
C LYS A 78 21.50 -8.59 1.02
N GLN A 79 22.61 -7.84 1.09
CA GLN A 79 22.62 -6.47 1.63
C GLN A 79 21.82 -5.49 0.76
N ILE A 80 21.73 -5.71 -0.55
CA ILE A 80 20.89 -4.90 -1.46
C ILE A 80 19.41 -5.18 -1.18
N LEU A 81 19.05 -6.46 -1.02
CA LEU A 81 17.68 -6.88 -0.70
C LEU A 81 17.24 -6.39 0.68
N GLU A 82 18.07 -6.54 1.72
CA GLU A 82 17.78 -6.03 3.07
C GLU A 82 17.51 -4.53 3.07
N ARG A 83 18.32 -3.74 2.33
CA ARG A 83 18.08 -2.29 2.17
C ARG A 83 16.77 -1.98 1.45
N ARG A 84 16.41 -2.77 0.43
CA ARG A 84 15.12 -2.61 -0.27
C ARG A 84 13.94 -2.92 0.63
N VAL A 85 14.03 -3.96 1.46
CA VAL A 85 12.98 -4.34 2.43
C VAL A 85 12.78 -3.22 3.44
N ILE A 86 13.85 -2.71 4.06
CA ILE A 86 13.77 -1.59 5.01
C ILE A 86 13.09 -0.36 4.36
N ASN A 87 13.44 -0.03 3.12
CA ASN A 87 12.81 1.09 2.41
C ASN A 87 11.32 0.88 2.13
N LEU A 88 10.90 -0.36 1.88
CA LEU A 88 9.48 -0.69 1.70
C LEU A 88 8.72 -0.58 3.02
N GLU A 89 9.29 -1.08 4.12
CA GLU A 89 8.69 -0.99 5.46
C GLU A 89 8.54 0.47 5.93
N LEU A 90 9.54 1.32 5.66
CA LEU A 90 9.45 2.75 5.95
C LEU A 90 8.32 3.43 5.17
N ARG A 91 8.20 3.15 3.86
CA ARG A 91 7.11 3.69 3.04
C ARG A 91 5.73 3.17 3.44
N GLU A 92 5.65 1.92 3.89
CA GLU A 92 4.42 1.34 4.41
C GLU A 92 4.00 2.05 5.71
N ARG A 93 4.95 2.32 6.60
CA ARG A 93 4.69 3.12 7.81
C ARG A 93 4.18 4.53 7.46
N ASP A 94 4.85 5.24 6.54
CA ASP A 94 4.43 6.58 6.10
C ASP A 94 2.98 6.56 5.55
N PHE A 95 2.64 5.50 4.81
CA PHE A 95 1.30 5.33 4.26
C PHE A 95 0.25 5.06 5.35
N LEU A 96 0.57 4.23 6.34
CA LEU A 96 -0.30 3.97 7.48
C LEU A 96 -0.54 5.24 8.31
N ASP A 97 0.51 6.03 8.55
CA ASP A 97 0.40 7.30 9.27
C ASP A 97 -0.48 8.30 8.51
N ALA A 98 -0.32 8.39 7.19
CA ALA A 98 -1.17 9.22 6.34
C ALA A 98 -2.65 8.76 6.39
N LEU A 99 -2.89 7.44 6.43
CA LEU A 99 -4.23 6.87 6.52
C LEU A 99 -4.89 7.15 7.89
N VAL A 100 -4.12 7.10 8.98
CA VAL A 100 -4.59 7.49 10.32
C VAL A 100 -4.95 8.98 10.35
N ALA A 101 -4.10 9.84 9.78
CA ALA A 101 -4.36 11.27 9.69
C ALA A 101 -5.63 11.56 8.85
N GLU A 102 -5.81 10.87 7.73
CA GLU A 102 -7.00 11.00 6.89
C GLU A 102 -8.27 10.50 7.60
N LYS A 103 -8.18 9.42 8.36
CA LYS A 103 -9.28 8.93 9.21
C LYS A 103 -9.67 9.95 10.27
N ALA A 104 -8.69 10.58 10.92
CA ALA A 104 -8.94 11.66 11.88
C ALA A 104 -9.63 12.85 11.20
N ARG A 105 -9.18 13.28 10.01
CA ARG A 105 -9.83 14.33 9.22
C ARG A 105 -11.27 13.98 8.85
N SER A 106 -11.49 12.80 8.26
CA SER A 106 -12.82 12.35 7.81
C SER A 106 -13.81 12.16 8.95
N SER A 107 -13.36 11.84 10.17
CA SER A 107 -14.24 11.79 11.35
C SER A 107 -14.81 13.15 11.79
N SER A 108 -14.19 14.26 11.37
CA SER A 108 -14.67 15.63 11.63
C SER A 108 -15.63 16.16 10.57
N VAL A 109 -15.71 15.51 9.40
CA VAL A 109 -16.57 15.94 8.27
C VAL A 109 -18.06 15.95 8.63
N PRO A 110 -18.64 14.93 9.30
CA PRO A 110 -20.05 14.97 9.68
C PRO A 110 -20.39 16.09 10.66
N GLN A 111 -19.45 16.46 11.55
CA GLN A 111 -19.64 17.58 12.48
C GLN A 111 -19.59 18.92 11.75
N LEU A 112 -18.74 19.04 10.73
CA LEU A 112 -18.65 20.23 9.87
C LEU A 112 -19.88 20.37 8.98
N GLU A 113 -20.39 19.29 8.38
CA GLU A 113 -21.64 19.28 7.61
C GLU A 113 -22.84 19.67 8.48
N HIS A 114 -22.92 19.15 9.71
CA HIS A 114 -23.98 19.54 10.64
C HIS A 114 -23.91 21.02 11.02
N LYS A 115 -22.70 21.56 11.27
CA LYS A 115 -22.52 23.00 11.52
C LYS A 115 -22.88 23.85 10.30
N LEU A 116 -22.54 23.40 9.10
CA LEU A 116 -22.92 24.08 7.86
C LEU A 116 -24.45 24.16 7.73
N GLN A 117 -25.16 23.05 7.95
CA GLN A 117 -26.63 23.03 7.95
C GLN A 117 -27.25 23.90 9.05
N GLN A 118 -26.58 24.11 10.18
CA GLN A 118 -27.01 25.06 11.21
C GLN A 118 -26.84 26.50 10.73
N CYS A 119 -25.71 26.82 10.10
CA CYS A 119 -25.44 28.12 9.51
C CYS A 119 -26.43 28.45 8.38
N GLU A 120 -26.68 27.52 7.46
CA GLU A 120 -27.62 27.69 6.35
C GLU A 120 -29.04 27.98 6.86
N ARG A 121 -29.48 27.27 7.91
CA ARG A 121 -30.77 27.54 8.56
C ARG A 121 -30.83 28.92 9.22
N LEU A 122 -29.77 29.34 9.90
CA LEU A 122 -29.69 30.68 10.48
C LEU A 122 -29.74 31.76 9.39
N LEU A 123 -29.01 31.58 8.29
CA LEU A 123 -28.98 32.50 7.16
C LEU A 123 -30.37 32.66 6.54
N ALA A 124 -31.06 31.56 6.26
CA ALA A 124 -32.43 31.59 5.73
C ALA A 124 -33.42 32.28 6.69
N ASN A 125 -33.25 32.10 7.99
CA ASN A 125 -34.07 32.80 9.00
C ASN A 125 -33.80 34.31 9.00
N TYR A 126 -32.54 34.73 8.86
CA TYR A 126 -32.19 36.14 8.73
C TYR A 126 -32.74 36.75 7.45
N GLU A 127 -32.59 36.09 6.30
CA GLU A 127 -33.15 36.54 5.02
C GLU A 127 -34.68 36.70 5.11
N THR A 128 -35.37 35.76 5.76
CA THR A 128 -36.82 35.82 5.97
C THR A 128 -37.22 36.95 6.92
N ALA A 129 -36.43 37.20 7.98
CA ALA A 129 -36.69 38.29 8.91
C ALA A 129 -36.43 39.67 8.28
N GLN A 130 -35.44 39.76 7.38
CA GLN A 130 -35.12 40.98 6.65
C GLN A 130 -36.23 41.36 5.66
N LEU A 131 -36.77 40.38 4.92
CA LEU A 131 -37.92 40.61 4.03
C LEU A 131 -39.16 41.16 4.77
N ARG A 132 -39.37 40.76 6.02
CA ARG A 132 -40.49 41.27 6.84
C ARG A 132 -40.28 42.68 7.35
N LEU A 133 -39.03 43.11 7.51
CA LEU A 133 -38.68 44.47 7.92
C LEU A 133 -38.68 45.45 6.75
N ASP A 134 -38.53 44.97 5.51
CA ASP A 134 -38.67 45.79 4.30
C ASP A 134 -40.16 45.99 3.89
N ASP A 135 -41.06 45.13 4.38
CA ASP A 135 -42.51 45.21 4.16
C ASP A 135 -43.27 46.07 5.20
N ASP A 136 -42.69 46.31 6.39
CA ASP A 136 -43.22 47.15 7.49
C ASP A 136 -42.67 48.59 7.44
#